data_AF-A0A328UI16-F1
#
_entry.id   AF-A0A328UI16-F1
#
_cell.length_a   1.000
_cell.length_b   1.000
_cell.length_c   1.000
_cell.angle_alpha   90.00
_cell.angle_beta   90.00
_cell.angle_gamma   90.00
#
_symmetry.space_group_name_H-M   'P 1'
#
loop_
_entity.id
_entity.type
_entity.pdbx_description
1 polymer ?
#
loop_
_entity_poly.entity_id
_entity_poly.type
_entity_poly.pdbx_seq_one_letter_code
_entity_poly.pdbx_strand_id
1 'polypeptide(L)'
;MRVYFTPDKHELIEQAANVRLRSVDVITVYLDLEPVPFNKGFYSVDMTFFFDVCLDLFCAPASGPVIVSGISIFNKKVVLYGSEGNVKMFNSDNSFDEIDASYCGRVLPKATVQVAEPIGLSARICDAPPCGECCCRIPECICRRYGGEFETCRGRSVYVTLGLFTIVQIVRNVQMLIPAYDFCIPEKECTTTSDNPCEMFRRIEFPTDEFFPPKVGDCGCENNIHKQNCGK
;
A
#
# COMPACT_ATOMS: atom_id res chain seq x y z
N MET A 1 -7.25 4.24 18.44
CA MET A 1 -8.19 4.70 17.39
C MET A 1 -9.59 4.66 17.96
N ARG A 2 -10.44 5.63 17.63
CA ARG A 2 -11.83 5.67 18.10
C ARG A 2 -12.69 4.65 17.36
N VAL A 3 -13.67 4.09 18.04
CA VAL A 3 -14.73 3.26 17.44
C VAL A 3 -16.00 4.09 17.34
N TYR A 4 -16.57 4.15 16.14
CA TYR A 4 -17.82 4.83 15.82
C TYR A 4 -18.96 3.82 15.80
N PHE A 5 -20.10 4.21 16.36
CA PHE A 5 -21.29 3.37 16.43
C PHE A 5 -22.50 4.08 15.81
N THR A 6 -23.42 3.27 15.31
CA THR A 6 -24.75 3.72 14.89
C THR A 6 -25.56 4.19 16.11
N PRO A 7 -26.53 5.13 15.95
CA PRO A 7 -27.24 5.75 17.06
C PRO A 7 -27.93 4.78 18.02
N ASP A 8 -28.42 3.65 17.52
CA ASP A 8 -29.08 2.58 18.28
C ASP A 8 -28.19 1.97 19.38
N LYS A 9 -26.87 2.10 19.28
CA LYS A 9 -25.91 1.52 20.23
C LYS A 9 -25.42 2.52 21.27
N HIS A 10 -25.73 3.80 21.13
CA HIS A 10 -25.15 4.86 21.98
C HIS A 10 -25.53 4.69 23.45
N GLU A 11 -26.79 4.37 23.75
CA GLU A 11 -27.25 4.14 25.12
C GLU A 11 -26.47 2.99 25.79
N LEU A 12 -26.16 1.93 25.05
CA LEU A 12 -25.35 0.81 25.56
C LEU A 12 -23.91 1.25 25.89
N ILE A 13 -23.33 2.12 25.07
CA ILE A 13 -21.97 2.65 25.27
C ILE A 13 -21.92 3.59 26.49
N GLU A 14 -22.95 4.43 26.67
CA GLU A 14 -23.08 5.31 27.84
C GLU A 14 -23.27 4.53 29.16
N GLN A 15 -23.93 3.39 29.12
CA GLN A 15 -24.15 2.54 30.31
C GLN A 15 -23.02 1.54 30.56
N ALA A 16 -22.08 1.37 29.62
CA ALA A 16 -21.01 0.39 29.73
C ALA A 16 -20.03 0.76 30.86
N ALA A 17 -19.80 -0.16 31.78
CA ALA A 17 -18.78 -0.08 32.84
C ALA A 17 -17.41 -0.58 32.35
N ASN A 18 -17.39 -1.56 31.46
CA ASN A 18 -16.16 -2.09 30.87
C ASN A 18 -16.38 -2.52 29.41
N VAL A 19 -15.30 -2.58 28.64
CA VAL A 19 -15.28 -3.05 27.25
C VAL A 19 -14.14 -4.04 27.06
N ARG A 20 -14.41 -5.13 26.33
CA ARG A 20 -13.38 -6.06 25.88
C ARG A 20 -13.44 -6.20 24.37
N LEU A 21 -12.28 -6.17 23.72
CA LEU A 21 -12.17 -6.41 22.30
C LEU A 21 -12.43 -7.90 22.01
N ARG A 22 -13.38 -8.21 21.12
CA ARG A 22 -13.69 -9.59 20.72
C ARG A 22 -12.92 -9.98 19.46
N SER A 23 -13.09 -9.22 18.39
CA SER A 23 -12.48 -9.49 17.08
C SER A 23 -12.41 -8.20 16.27
N VAL A 24 -11.51 -8.19 15.28
CA VAL A 24 -11.34 -7.06 14.37
C VAL A 24 -11.02 -7.56 12.98
N ASP A 25 -11.74 -7.03 11.99
CA ASP A 25 -11.55 -7.34 10.58
C ASP A 25 -11.34 -6.07 9.76
N VAL A 26 -10.67 -6.19 8.62
CA VAL A 26 -10.55 -5.09 7.65
C VAL A 26 -11.74 -5.14 6.70
N ILE A 27 -12.56 -4.08 6.68
CA ILE A 27 -13.67 -3.95 5.74
C ILE A 27 -13.13 -3.63 4.34
N THR A 28 -12.33 -2.58 4.27
CA THR A 28 -11.73 -2.11 3.02
C THR A 28 -10.59 -1.13 3.33
N VAL A 29 -9.71 -0.94 2.34
CA VAL A 29 -8.69 0.10 2.36
C VAL A 29 -8.83 0.92 1.10
N TYR A 30 -9.06 2.22 1.25
CA TYR A 30 -9.00 3.15 0.12
C TYR A 30 -7.58 3.63 -0.06
N LEU A 31 -7.13 3.65 -1.31
CA LEU A 31 -5.81 4.09 -1.72
C LEU A 31 -5.97 5.32 -2.59
N ASP A 32 -5.22 6.37 -2.26
CA ASP A 32 -5.03 7.53 -3.11
C ASP A 32 -3.53 7.70 -3.38
N LEU A 33 -3.18 8.02 -4.63
CA LEU A 33 -1.81 8.02 -5.11
C LEU A 33 -1.50 9.34 -5.79
N GLU A 34 -0.57 10.10 -5.21
CA GLU A 34 -0.19 11.41 -5.72
C GLU A 34 1.33 11.50 -5.96
N PRO A 35 1.80 12.13 -7.06
CA PRO A 35 3.21 12.43 -7.24
C PRO A 35 3.71 13.40 -6.17
N VAL A 36 4.88 13.16 -5.60
CA VAL A 36 5.48 14.09 -4.62
C VAL A 36 6.10 15.28 -5.36
N PRO A 37 5.73 16.53 -5.03
CA PRO A 37 6.33 17.71 -5.66
C PRO A 37 7.85 17.73 -5.48
N PHE A 38 8.58 18.11 -6.52
CA PHE A 38 10.05 18.26 -6.56
C PHE A 38 10.88 16.96 -6.36
N ASN A 39 10.25 15.83 -5.99
CA ASN A 39 10.91 14.53 -5.87
C ASN A 39 10.46 13.61 -7.00
N LYS A 40 11.15 13.71 -8.16
CA LYS A 40 10.80 12.93 -9.35
C LYS A 40 10.83 11.44 -9.07
N GLY A 41 9.79 10.76 -9.55
CA GLY A 41 9.62 9.32 -9.38
C GLY A 41 9.16 8.86 -8.00
N PHE A 42 8.99 9.77 -7.03
CA PHE A 42 8.38 9.46 -5.74
C PHE A 42 6.89 9.75 -5.74
N TYR A 43 6.13 8.87 -5.08
CA TYR A 43 4.69 8.96 -4.97
C TYR A 43 4.27 8.81 -3.50
N SER A 44 3.34 9.66 -3.06
CA SER A 44 2.62 9.54 -1.80
C SER A 44 1.48 8.55 -1.99
N VAL A 45 1.41 7.53 -1.14
CA VAL A 45 0.28 6.61 -1.04
C VAL A 45 -0.45 6.92 0.25
N ASP A 46 -1.62 7.53 0.12
CA ASP A 46 -2.56 7.79 1.19
C ASP A 46 -3.50 6.59 1.35
N MET A 47 -3.48 5.97 2.53
CA MET A 47 -4.25 4.77 2.84
C MET A 47 -5.25 5.07 3.95
N THR A 48 -6.54 4.85 3.67
CA THR A 48 -7.61 4.92 4.69
C THR A 48 -8.16 3.53 4.95
N PHE A 49 -7.82 2.97 6.11
CA PHE A 49 -8.29 1.67 6.58
C PHE A 49 -9.62 1.83 7.31
N PHE A 50 -10.57 0.97 6.97
CA PHE A 50 -11.84 0.83 7.68
C PHE A 50 -11.88 -0.54 8.34
N PHE A 51 -11.98 -0.56 9.67
CA PHE A 51 -12.03 -1.77 10.47
C PHE A 51 -13.43 -2.03 11.01
N ASP A 52 -13.89 -3.27 10.93
CA ASP A 52 -15.05 -3.77 11.67
C ASP A 52 -14.55 -4.21 13.04
N VAL A 53 -15.04 -3.57 14.10
CA VAL A 53 -14.57 -3.79 15.47
C VAL A 53 -15.72 -4.36 16.28
N CYS A 54 -15.58 -5.62 16.69
CA CYS A 54 -16.54 -6.30 17.55
C CYS A 54 -16.09 -6.25 19.01
N LEU A 55 -17.01 -5.87 19.89
CA LEU A 55 -16.74 -5.61 21.30
C LEU A 55 -17.74 -6.37 22.20
N ASP A 56 -17.27 -6.74 23.38
CA ASP A 56 -18.08 -7.13 24.53
C ASP A 56 -18.25 -5.92 25.46
N LEU A 57 -19.47 -5.43 25.61
CA LEU A 57 -19.82 -4.41 26.60
C LEU A 57 -20.32 -5.05 27.89
N PHE A 58 -19.87 -4.54 29.03
CA PHE A 58 -20.31 -4.97 30.35
C PHE A 58 -20.96 -3.78 31.06
N CYS A 59 -22.30 -3.75 31.14
CA CYS A 59 -23.03 -2.61 31.71
C CYS A 59 -23.27 -2.72 33.22
N ALA A 60 -23.72 -3.88 33.71
CA ALA A 60 -23.99 -4.09 35.14
C ALA A 60 -23.14 -5.23 35.74
N PRO A 61 -22.81 -5.20 37.05
CA PRO A 61 -21.94 -6.19 37.70
C PRO A 61 -22.43 -7.65 37.72
N ALA A 62 -23.56 -7.97 37.09
CA ALA A 62 -24.13 -9.33 37.04
C ALA A 62 -24.88 -9.63 35.72
N SER A 63 -24.85 -8.73 34.73
CA SER A 63 -25.42 -8.98 33.40
C SER A 63 -24.38 -9.65 32.49
N GLY A 64 -24.82 -10.55 31.61
CA GLY A 64 -23.95 -11.08 30.55
C GLY A 64 -23.44 -9.97 29.61
N PRO A 65 -22.32 -10.21 28.89
CA PRO A 65 -21.77 -9.23 27.95
C PRO A 65 -22.73 -9.01 26.78
N VAL A 66 -22.89 -7.75 26.39
CA VAL A 66 -23.64 -7.35 25.19
C VAL A 66 -22.67 -7.17 24.04
N ILE A 67 -22.92 -7.88 22.94
CA ILE A 67 -22.09 -7.81 21.75
C ILE A 67 -22.49 -6.59 20.92
N VAL A 68 -21.52 -5.74 20.59
CA VAL A 68 -21.72 -4.62 19.68
C VAL A 68 -20.64 -4.58 18.62
N SER A 69 -21.00 -4.12 17.42
CA SER A 69 -20.05 -3.84 16.34
C SER A 69 -20.07 -2.37 15.97
N GLY A 70 -18.89 -1.81 15.78
CA GLY A 70 -18.66 -0.45 15.32
C GLY A 70 -17.49 -0.38 14.36
N ILE A 71 -17.20 0.82 13.86
CA ILE A 71 -16.15 1.04 12.86
C ILE A 71 -14.99 1.80 13.49
N SER A 72 -13.76 1.40 13.19
CA SER A 72 -12.60 2.25 13.44
C SER A 72 -11.92 2.64 12.13
N ILE A 73 -11.42 3.88 12.07
CA ILE A 73 -10.79 4.44 10.88
C ILE A 73 -9.34 4.77 11.21
N PHE A 74 -8.44 4.43 10.30
CA PHE A 74 -7.02 4.75 10.43
C PHE A 74 -6.46 5.26 9.11
N ASN A 75 -5.74 6.36 9.15
CA ASN A 75 -5.05 6.91 7.99
C ASN A 75 -3.55 6.67 8.12
N LYS A 76 -2.93 6.18 7.05
CA LYS A 76 -1.49 5.99 6.94
C LYS A 76 -1.01 6.53 5.59
N LYS A 77 -0.04 7.45 5.63
CA LYS A 77 0.67 7.95 4.44
C LYS A 77 2.05 7.31 4.37
N VAL A 78 2.44 6.84 3.19
CA VAL A 78 3.83 6.42 2.90
C VAL A 78 4.31 7.07 1.61
N VAL A 79 5.62 7.24 1.48
CA VAL A 79 6.25 7.73 0.24
C VAL A 79 7.11 6.62 -0.32
N LEU A 80 6.86 6.24 -1.58
CA LEU A 80 7.56 5.16 -2.26
C LEU A 80 8.10 5.64 -3.61
N TYR A 81 9.23 5.09 -4.03
CA TYR A 81 9.79 5.34 -5.35
C TYR A 81 9.14 4.40 -6.39
N GLY A 82 8.46 4.98 -7.37
CA GLY A 82 7.66 4.29 -8.39
C GLY A 82 8.20 4.44 -9.81
N SER A 83 9.48 4.79 -9.92
CA SER A 83 10.16 5.21 -11.15
C SER A 83 9.78 6.61 -11.64
N GLU A 84 10.74 7.25 -12.30
CA GLU A 84 10.45 8.39 -13.16
C GLU A 84 9.74 7.89 -14.42
N GLY A 85 8.66 8.57 -14.81
CA GLY A 85 8.06 8.28 -16.10
C GLY A 85 7.22 9.45 -16.56
N ASN A 86 7.66 10.03 -17.68
CA ASN A 86 7.03 11.15 -18.35
C ASN A 86 6.39 10.68 -19.67
N VAL A 87 5.80 9.48 -19.65
CA VAL A 87 5.17 8.89 -20.84
C VAL A 87 3.65 9.01 -20.69
N LYS A 88 3.00 9.44 -21.77
CA LYS A 88 1.55 9.36 -21.90
C LYS A 88 1.18 8.04 -22.56
N MET A 89 0.28 7.27 -21.96
CA MET A 89 -0.22 6.02 -22.55
C MET A 89 -1.64 6.22 -23.06
N PHE A 90 -1.87 5.73 -24.26
CA PHE A 90 -3.17 5.69 -24.90
C PHE A 90 -3.43 4.22 -25.26
N ASN A 91 -4.59 3.69 -24.89
CA ASN A 91 -5.00 2.32 -25.18
C ASN A 91 -6.22 2.31 -26.12
N SER A 92 -6.39 1.24 -26.89
CA SER A 92 -7.59 1.03 -27.74
C SER A 92 -8.82 0.59 -26.95
N ASP A 93 -8.61 0.12 -25.72
CA ASP A 93 -9.61 -0.60 -24.93
C ASP A 93 -10.37 0.31 -23.94
N ASN A 94 -10.02 1.60 -23.86
CA ASN A 94 -10.76 2.55 -23.02
C ASN A 94 -12.14 2.81 -23.65
N SER A 95 -13.17 2.19 -23.07
CA SER A 95 -14.56 2.62 -23.25
C SER A 95 -14.76 4.03 -22.69
N PHE A 96 -15.58 4.83 -23.35
CA PHE A 96 -15.87 6.24 -23.03
C PHE A 96 -16.35 6.53 -21.60
N ASP A 97 -16.69 5.52 -20.79
CA ASP A 97 -17.33 5.68 -19.48
C ASP A 97 -16.35 5.78 -18.28
N GLU A 98 -15.04 5.61 -18.49
CA GLU A 98 -14.02 5.75 -17.44
C GLU A 98 -13.17 7.03 -17.62
N ILE A 99 -13.81 8.14 -17.99
CA ILE A 99 -13.15 9.44 -18.01
C ILE A 99 -13.11 9.97 -16.57
N ASP A 100 -12.20 9.44 -15.78
CA ASP A 100 -11.86 10.04 -14.50
C ASP A 100 -11.11 11.37 -14.74
N ALA A 101 -11.39 12.36 -13.90
CA ALA A 101 -11.02 13.77 -14.08
C ALA A 101 -9.49 14.06 -13.97
N SER A 102 -8.66 13.03 -13.98
CA SER A 102 -7.19 13.07 -13.92
C SER A 102 -6.51 12.86 -15.29
N TYR A 103 -7.29 12.94 -16.39
CA TYR A 103 -6.87 12.74 -17.78
C TYR A 103 -5.88 13.79 -18.31
N CYS A 104 -4.69 13.87 -17.72
CA CYS A 104 -3.50 14.46 -18.32
C CYS A 104 -2.63 13.37 -18.98
N GLY A 105 -3.21 12.23 -19.38
CA GLY A 105 -2.49 11.11 -20.01
C GLY A 105 -1.32 10.54 -19.20
N ARG A 106 -1.05 11.04 -17.98
CA ARG A 106 0.08 10.62 -17.16
C ARG A 106 -0.30 9.30 -16.51
N VAL A 107 0.45 8.26 -16.84
CA VAL A 107 0.30 6.94 -16.21
C VAL A 107 0.97 6.97 -14.84
N LEU A 108 0.17 6.92 -13.77
CA LEU A 108 0.68 6.68 -12.42
C LEU A 108 1.05 5.21 -12.26
N PRO A 109 2.03 4.86 -11.40
CA PRO A 109 2.26 3.47 -11.03
C PRO A 109 1.01 2.91 -10.34
N LYS A 110 0.80 1.59 -10.44
CA LYS A 110 -0.26 0.91 -9.72
C LYS A 110 0.15 0.73 -8.26
N ALA A 111 -0.65 1.26 -7.33
CA ALA A 111 -0.49 1.00 -5.90
C ALA A 111 -1.30 -0.23 -5.46
N THR A 112 -0.71 -1.02 -4.57
CA THR A 112 -1.36 -2.18 -3.95
C THR A 112 -1.01 -2.20 -2.46
N VAL A 113 -1.98 -2.59 -1.64
CA VAL A 113 -1.79 -2.83 -0.21
C VAL A 113 -2.25 -4.24 0.10
N GLN A 114 -1.38 -5.00 0.76
CA GLN A 114 -1.71 -6.30 1.34
C GLN A 114 -1.79 -6.12 2.84
N VAL A 115 -2.86 -6.62 3.45
CA VAL A 115 -3.14 -6.47 4.87
C VAL A 115 -3.31 -7.85 5.48
N ALA A 116 -2.52 -8.17 6.50
CA ALA A 116 -2.73 -9.38 7.29
C ALA A 116 -3.90 -9.19 8.27
N GLU A 117 -4.41 -10.28 8.82
CA GLU A 117 -5.47 -10.25 9.84
C GLU A 117 -5.06 -9.34 11.03
N PRO A 118 -5.84 -8.30 11.36
CA PRO A 118 -5.51 -7.41 12.47
C PRO A 118 -5.55 -8.12 13.82
N ILE A 119 -4.66 -7.72 14.73
CA ILE A 119 -4.61 -8.27 16.09
C ILE A 119 -5.21 -7.25 17.06
N GLY A 120 -6.23 -7.64 17.80
CA GLY A 120 -6.77 -6.82 18.87
C GLY A 120 -5.85 -6.76 20.09
N LEU A 121 -5.36 -5.56 20.46
CA LEU A 121 -4.40 -5.41 21.57
C LEU A 121 -5.06 -4.88 22.85
N SER A 122 -5.93 -3.88 22.75
CA SER A 122 -6.70 -3.38 23.91
C SER A 122 -7.93 -2.60 23.47
N ALA A 123 -8.92 -2.50 24.36
CA ALA A 123 -10.07 -1.61 24.25
C ALA A 123 -10.26 -0.88 25.58
N ARG A 124 -10.70 0.38 25.54
CA ARG A 124 -11.00 1.19 26.73
C ARG A 124 -12.14 2.16 26.47
N ILE A 125 -12.89 2.46 27.52
CA ILE A 125 -13.93 3.50 27.52
C ILE A 125 -13.30 4.81 28.02
N CYS A 126 -13.71 5.94 27.45
CA CYS A 126 -13.28 7.28 27.82
C CYS A 126 -14.49 8.21 27.94
N ASP A 127 -14.64 8.91 29.07
CA ASP A 127 -15.82 9.73 29.39
C ASP A 127 -15.87 11.10 28.71
N ALA A 128 -14.75 11.57 28.16
CA ALA A 128 -14.69 12.80 27.41
C ALA A 128 -13.93 12.56 26.09
N PRO A 129 -14.50 12.90 24.93
CA PRO A 129 -13.73 12.93 23.71
C PRO A 129 -12.66 14.02 23.84
N PRO A 130 -11.39 13.77 23.48
CA PRO A 130 -10.43 14.85 23.33
C PRO A 130 -11.02 15.86 22.34
N CYS A 131 -11.06 17.13 22.77
CA CYS A 131 -11.59 18.23 21.99
C CYS A 131 -10.91 18.27 20.61
N GLY A 132 -11.68 18.17 19.52
CA GLY A 132 -11.18 18.37 18.15
C GLY A 132 -11.03 17.13 17.26
N GLU A 133 -11.72 16.01 17.51
CA GLU A 133 -11.66 14.87 16.59
C GLU A 133 -12.52 15.08 15.32
N CYS A 134 -11.81 14.97 14.19
CA CYS A 134 -12.22 15.29 12.83
C CYS A 134 -13.50 14.61 12.35
N CYS A 135 -14.20 15.31 11.46
CA CYS A 135 -15.24 14.77 10.58
C CYS A 135 -14.67 13.69 9.67
N CYS A 136 -14.58 12.45 10.16
CA CYS A 136 -14.26 11.30 9.32
C CYS A 136 -15.51 10.93 8.50
N ARG A 137 -15.44 11.08 7.17
CA ARG A 137 -16.53 10.68 6.28
C ARG A 137 -16.48 9.17 6.06
N ILE A 138 -17.45 8.45 6.63
CA ILE A 138 -17.60 7.01 6.37
C ILE A 138 -18.35 6.84 5.04
N PRO A 139 -17.82 6.04 4.09
CA PRO A 139 -18.49 5.77 2.82
C PRO A 139 -19.88 5.16 3.00
N GLU A 140 -20.83 5.56 2.17
CA GLU A 140 -22.23 5.14 2.27
C GLU A 140 -22.40 3.62 2.19
N CYS A 141 -21.60 2.94 1.37
CA CYS A 141 -21.61 1.48 1.27
C CYS A 141 -21.29 0.80 2.61
N ILE A 142 -20.42 1.41 3.42
CA ILE A 142 -20.09 0.92 4.76
C ILE A 142 -21.22 1.27 5.72
N CYS A 143 -21.77 2.49 5.68
CA CYS A 143 -22.94 2.86 6.51
C CYS A 143 -24.13 1.91 6.31
N ARG A 144 -24.45 1.54 5.07
CA ARG A 144 -25.53 0.59 4.76
C ARG A 144 -25.34 -0.78 5.44
N ARG A 145 -24.10 -1.25 5.62
CA ARG A 145 -23.81 -2.53 6.30
C ARG A 145 -24.20 -2.51 7.79
N TYR A 146 -24.22 -1.33 8.41
CA TYR A 146 -24.58 -1.18 9.83
C TYR A 146 -26.01 -0.65 10.04
N GLY A 147 -26.77 -0.45 8.96
CA GLY A 147 -28.17 -0.02 9.03
C GLY A 147 -28.38 1.48 9.27
N GLY A 148 -27.36 2.32 9.10
CA GLY A 148 -27.51 3.76 9.29
C GLY A 148 -26.19 4.53 9.25
N GLU A 149 -26.28 5.83 9.43
CA GLU A 149 -25.13 6.71 9.57
C GLU A 149 -24.49 6.56 10.96
N PHE A 150 -23.23 6.99 11.07
CA PHE A 150 -22.48 7.00 12.31
C PHE A 150 -22.43 8.41 12.86
N GLU A 151 -22.75 8.56 14.14
CA GLU A 151 -22.61 9.85 14.81
C GLU A 151 -21.21 10.01 15.41
N THR A 152 -20.63 11.19 15.22
CA THR A 152 -19.24 11.48 15.60
C THR A 152 -19.10 12.14 16.97
N CYS A 153 -20.17 12.56 17.64
CA CYS A 153 -20.06 13.46 18.80
C CYS A 153 -21.17 13.31 19.86
N ARG A 154 -21.06 12.35 20.79
CA ARG A 154 -21.73 12.39 22.11
C ARG A 154 -20.95 11.60 23.18
N GLY A 155 -20.93 12.14 24.40
CA GLY A 155 -20.57 11.46 25.66
C GLY A 155 -19.36 10.53 25.64
N ARG A 156 -19.56 9.29 26.13
CA ARG A 156 -18.53 8.25 26.24
C ARG A 156 -18.09 7.75 24.86
N SER A 157 -16.80 7.56 24.71
CA SER A 157 -16.18 7.02 23.50
C SER A 157 -15.37 5.77 23.80
N VAL A 158 -15.41 4.81 22.88
CA VAL A 158 -14.57 3.61 22.93
C VAL A 158 -13.34 3.81 22.07
N TYR A 159 -12.17 3.51 22.63
CA TYR A 159 -10.90 3.51 21.92
C TYR A 159 -10.31 2.10 21.90
N VAL A 160 -9.80 1.71 20.73
CA VAL A 160 -9.10 0.44 20.53
C VAL A 160 -7.66 0.66 20.09
N THR A 161 -6.79 -0.27 20.48
CA THR A 161 -5.43 -0.41 19.97
C THR A 161 -5.36 -1.71 19.20
N LEU A 162 -4.95 -1.62 17.93
CA LEU A 162 -4.84 -2.75 17.01
C LEU A 162 -3.39 -2.90 16.56
N GLY A 163 -2.92 -4.13 16.50
CA GLY A 163 -1.69 -4.52 15.79
C GLY A 163 -2.02 -4.77 14.33
N LEU A 164 -1.28 -4.14 13.43
CA LEU A 164 -1.52 -4.22 11.99
C LEU A 164 -0.21 -4.50 11.25
N PHE A 165 -0.24 -5.49 10.36
CA PHE A 165 0.86 -5.78 9.43
C PHE A 165 0.39 -5.53 8.00
N THR A 166 1.11 -4.67 7.28
CA THR A 166 0.76 -4.25 5.91
C THR A 166 1.99 -4.25 5.01
N ILE A 167 1.85 -4.72 3.78
CA ILE A 167 2.85 -4.55 2.71
C ILE A 167 2.27 -3.59 1.68
N VAL A 168 2.95 -2.47 1.45
CA VAL A 168 2.54 -1.46 0.46
C VAL A 168 3.53 -1.51 -0.70
N GLN A 169 3.03 -1.70 -1.91
CA GLN A 169 3.84 -1.84 -3.11
C GLN A 169 3.27 -0.97 -4.23
N ILE A 170 4.18 -0.27 -4.92
CA ILE A 170 3.87 0.41 -6.18
C ILE A 170 4.62 -0.27 -7.32
N VAL A 171 3.94 -0.46 -8.45
CA VAL A 171 4.48 -1.14 -9.64
C VAL A 171 4.20 -0.29 -10.86
N ARG A 172 5.23 -0.07 -11.68
CA ARG A 172 5.10 0.60 -12.96
C ARG A 172 5.58 -0.30 -14.07
N ASN A 173 4.82 -0.37 -15.16
CA ASN A 173 5.30 -0.96 -16.39
C ASN A 173 6.28 0.02 -17.05
N VAL A 174 7.50 -0.45 -17.29
CA VAL A 174 8.55 0.30 -17.99
C VAL A 174 8.89 -0.40 -19.30
N GLN A 175 9.24 0.37 -20.33
CA GLN A 175 9.77 -0.17 -21.56
C GLN A 175 11.28 -0.33 -21.39
N MET A 176 11.77 -1.57 -21.43
CA MET A 176 13.22 -1.83 -21.46
C MET A 176 13.67 -1.95 -22.91
N LEU A 177 14.66 -1.12 -23.29
CA LEU A 177 15.37 -1.30 -24.55
C LEU A 177 16.45 -2.36 -24.32
N ILE A 178 16.26 -3.52 -24.93
CA ILE A 178 17.26 -4.59 -24.92
C ILE A 178 18.14 -4.39 -26.17
N PRO A 179 19.42 -4.00 -26.03
CA PRO A 179 20.31 -3.91 -27.19
C PRO A 179 20.49 -5.31 -27.77
N ALA A 180 20.05 -5.51 -29.01
CA ALA A 180 20.24 -6.76 -29.75
C ALA A 180 21.57 -6.81 -30.51
N TYR A 181 22.48 -5.87 -30.22
CA TYR A 181 23.81 -5.82 -30.82
C TYR A 181 24.74 -6.68 -29.98
N ASP A 182 25.37 -7.63 -30.66
CA ASP A 182 26.27 -8.67 -30.16
C ASP A 182 25.57 -9.81 -29.40
N PHE A 183 24.53 -10.41 -30.02
CA PHE A 183 24.52 -11.87 -30.02
C PHE A 183 25.80 -12.31 -30.77
N CYS A 184 26.92 -12.36 -30.06
CA CYS A 184 28.11 -13.03 -30.53
C CYS A 184 27.66 -14.46 -30.84
N ILE A 185 27.43 -14.74 -32.12
CA ILE A 185 27.48 -16.11 -32.62
C ILE A 185 28.86 -16.57 -32.16
N PRO A 186 28.97 -17.57 -31.25
CA PRO A 186 30.26 -17.97 -30.74
C PRO A 186 31.13 -18.40 -31.93
N GLU A 187 32.08 -17.56 -32.33
CA GLU A 187 33.02 -17.89 -33.41
C GLU A 187 34.04 -18.94 -32.96
N LYS A 188 34.17 -19.15 -31.65
CA LYS A 188 34.94 -20.25 -31.10
C LYS A 188 34.18 -21.54 -31.32
N GLU A 189 34.57 -22.29 -32.35
CA GLU A 189 34.37 -23.73 -32.37
C GLU A 189 34.79 -24.29 -31.01
N CYS A 190 33.94 -25.11 -30.39
CA CYS A 190 34.30 -25.86 -29.20
C CYS A 190 35.45 -26.80 -29.56
N THR A 191 36.69 -26.35 -29.42
CA THR A 191 37.84 -27.25 -29.44
C THR A 191 37.68 -28.13 -28.21
N THR A 192 37.47 -29.42 -28.40
CA THR A 192 37.49 -30.41 -27.32
C THR A 192 38.91 -30.51 -26.79
N THR A 193 39.34 -29.53 -25.99
CA THR A 193 40.43 -29.76 -25.05
C THR A 193 39.88 -30.72 -24.00
N SER A 194 40.69 -31.71 -23.60
CA SER A 194 40.33 -32.84 -22.74
C SER A 194 39.88 -32.48 -21.32
N ASP A 195 39.56 -31.21 -21.05
CA ASP A 195 39.14 -30.72 -19.76
C ASP A 195 37.65 -31.00 -19.54
N ASN A 196 37.33 -31.43 -18.32
CA ASN A 196 35.96 -31.73 -17.91
C ASN A 196 35.09 -30.46 -18.00
N PRO A 197 33.94 -30.47 -18.70
CA PRO A 197 33.09 -29.30 -18.89
C PRO A 197 32.67 -28.63 -17.57
N CYS A 198 32.54 -29.40 -16.48
CA CYS A 198 32.20 -28.86 -15.16
C CYS A 198 33.30 -27.94 -14.58
N GLU A 199 34.58 -28.22 -14.85
CA GLU A 199 35.71 -27.37 -14.42
C GLU A 199 35.76 -26.08 -15.24
N MET A 200 35.42 -26.15 -16.53
CA MET A 200 35.37 -24.97 -17.40
C MET A 200 34.25 -24.01 -16.97
N PHE A 201 33.03 -24.50 -16.73
CA PHE A 201 31.91 -23.67 -16.25
C PHE A 201 32.14 -23.11 -14.84
N ARG A 202 32.94 -23.77 -14.00
CA ARG A 202 33.33 -23.23 -12.68
C ARG A 202 34.28 -22.05 -12.76
N ARG A 203 35.08 -21.93 -13.82
CA ARG A 203 36.04 -20.82 -14.01
C ARG A 203 35.41 -19.58 -14.63
N ILE A 204 34.22 -19.71 -15.21
CA ILE A 204 33.49 -18.59 -15.80
C ILE A 204 32.65 -17.98 -14.69
N GLU A 205 33.00 -16.77 -14.26
CA GLU A 205 32.18 -16.01 -13.32
C GLU A 205 30.93 -15.50 -14.03
N PHE A 206 29.77 -15.71 -13.39
CA PHE A 206 28.49 -15.22 -13.93
C PHE A 206 28.45 -13.68 -13.85
N PRO A 207 28.13 -12.97 -14.95
CA PRO A 207 28.21 -11.51 -15.02
C PRO A 207 27.00 -10.88 -14.31
N THR A 208 26.97 -11.03 -12.98
CA THR A 208 25.80 -10.68 -12.16
C THR A 208 25.50 -9.19 -12.25
N ASP A 209 26.52 -8.35 -12.40
CA ASP A 209 26.42 -6.89 -12.46
C ASP A 209 25.72 -6.35 -13.72
N GLU A 210 25.71 -7.11 -14.82
CA GLU A 210 25.01 -6.71 -16.06
C GLU A 210 23.50 -6.94 -16.00
N PHE A 211 23.03 -7.75 -15.03
CA PHE A 211 21.62 -8.09 -14.86
C PHE A 211 20.92 -7.30 -13.76
N PHE A 212 21.66 -6.47 -13.01
CA PHE A 212 21.07 -5.61 -11.99
C PHE A 212 20.71 -4.24 -12.56
N PRO A 213 19.51 -3.70 -12.22
CA PRO A 213 19.14 -2.34 -12.61
C PRO A 213 20.17 -1.31 -12.12
N PRO A 214 20.39 -0.21 -12.86
CA PRO A 214 21.32 0.83 -12.45
C PRO A 214 21.05 1.29 -11.02
N LYS A 215 22.09 1.35 -10.19
CA LYS A 215 21.98 1.85 -8.82
C LYS A 215 21.75 3.36 -8.88
N VAL A 216 21.03 3.89 -7.89
CA VAL A 216 20.74 5.32 -7.78
C VAL A 216 22.07 6.08 -7.69
N GLY A 217 22.47 6.72 -8.79
CA GLY A 217 23.76 7.41 -8.93
C GLY A 217 24.39 7.30 -10.33
N ASP A 218 24.12 6.22 -11.08
CA ASP A 218 24.74 5.98 -12.40
C ASP A 218 24.00 6.61 -13.59
N CYS A 219 22.91 7.35 -13.35
CA CYS A 219 22.34 8.26 -14.35
C CYS A 219 23.20 9.52 -14.46
N GLY A 220 24.48 9.34 -14.78
CA GLY A 220 25.46 10.39 -15.00
C GLY A 220 25.42 10.86 -16.45
N CYS A 221 24.84 12.03 -16.66
CA CYS A 221 25.11 12.86 -17.82
C CYS A 221 26.60 13.26 -17.80
N GLU A 222 27.50 12.40 -18.27
CA GLU A 222 28.90 12.78 -18.50
C GLU A 222 29.30 12.52 -19.96
N ASN A 223 29.44 13.63 -20.68
CA ASN A 223 30.09 13.73 -21.97
C ASN A 223 31.45 13.03 -21.93
N ASN A 224 31.67 12.00 -22.75
CA ASN A 224 33.02 11.60 -23.15
C ASN A 224 33.07 11.27 -24.64
N ILE A 225 33.26 12.36 -25.39
CA ILE A 225 34.23 12.55 -26.48
C ILE A 225 34.92 11.26 -26.97
N HIS A 226 34.71 10.98 -28.25
CA HIS A 226 35.62 10.30 -29.17
C HIS A 226 36.99 9.89 -28.60
N LYS A 227 37.28 8.60 -28.63
CA LYS A 227 38.54 8.11 -29.20
C LYS A 227 38.32 6.76 -29.86
N GLN A 228 38.28 6.81 -31.19
CA GLN A 228 38.67 5.68 -32.02
C GLN A 228 40.04 5.20 -31.56
N ASN A 229 40.18 3.89 -31.37
CA ASN A 229 41.43 3.20 -31.71
C ASN A 229 41.08 1.79 -32.13
N CYS A 230 41.00 1.62 -33.45
CA CYS A 230 41.16 0.37 -34.15
C CYS A 230 42.67 0.09 -34.20
N GLY A 231 43.15 -1.08 -33.78
CA GLY A 231 44.54 -1.46 -34.04
C GLY A 231 45.14 -2.59 -33.20
N LYS A 232 45.14 -3.78 -33.84
CA LYS A 232 46.02 -4.96 -33.69
C LYS A 232 45.89 -5.83 -32.45
#